data_AF-A0A0F9F058-F1
#
_entry.id   AF-A0A0F9F058-F1
#
_cell.length_a   1.000
_cell.length_b   1.000
_cell.length_c   1.000
_cell.angle_alpha   90.00
_cell.angle_beta   90.00
_cell.angle_gamma   90.00
#
_symmetry.space_group_name_H-M   'P 1'
#
loop_
_entity.id
_entity.type
_entity.pdbx_description
1 polymer ?
#
loop_
_entity_poly.entity_id
_entity_poly.type
_entity_poly.pdbx_seq_one_letter_code
_entity_poly.pdbx_strand_id
1 'polypeptide(L)'
;YHLGYGRRRDEKRSIGIELASEGALLKRGRELYCFDRVSERTRYRGRVYDVGRTWRGYRYFAVYPAAQLRAVIKLVDDLLLRFAIPPVVPRNARTGRAARFDVKHRLRQGIIAHAHVRADKTDVHPGFPWDLLVSELKLQRI
;
A
#
# COMPACT_ATOMS: atom_id res chain seq x y z
N TYR A 1 -15.53 2.83 5.50
CA TYR A 1 -15.30 1.37 5.43
C TYR A 1 -14.30 1.17 4.31
N HIS A 2 -13.09 0.69 4.60
CA HIS A 2 -11.97 0.65 3.66
C HIS A 2 -11.22 -0.70 3.60
N LEU A 3 -11.35 -1.59 4.61
CA LEU A 3 -10.62 -2.87 4.61
C LEU A 3 -11.30 -3.96 3.76
N GLY A 4 -12.62 -3.87 3.58
CA GLY A 4 -13.42 -4.63 2.61
C GLY A 4 -13.49 -6.15 2.81
N TYR A 5 -13.18 -6.69 3.99
CA TYR A 5 -13.22 -8.15 4.26
C TYR A 5 -14.36 -8.58 5.22
N GLY A 6 -15.35 -7.72 5.43
CA GLY A 6 -16.62 -8.09 6.07
C GLY A 6 -16.66 -8.01 7.60
N ARG A 7 -15.55 -7.67 8.28
CA ARG A 7 -15.56 -7.45 9.74
C ARG A 7 -15.79 -5.99 10.11
N ARG A 8 -17.06 -5.62 10.28
CA ARG A 8 -17.50 -4.26 10.62
C ARG A 8 -16.78 -3.64 11.83
N ARG A 9 -16.38 -4.44 12.83
CA ARG A 9 -15.63 -3.95 14.01
C ARG A 9 -14.28 -3.38 13.62
N ASP A 10 -13.60 -4.02 12.68
CA ASP A 10 -12.25 -3.66 12.28
C ASP A 10 -12.26 -2.44 11.34
N GLU A 11 -13.29 -2.36 10.50
CA GLU A 11 -13.58 -1.17 9.68
C GLU A 11 -13.82 0.09 10.54
N LYS A 12 -14.54 -0.05 11.65
CA LYS A 12 -14.81 1.07 12.57
C LYS A 12 -13.59 1.48 13.40
N ARG A 13 -12.56 0.64 13.45
CA ARG A 13 -11.34 0.83 14.25
C ARG A 13 -10.11 1.17 13.41
N SER A 14 -10.28 1.43 12.12
CA SER A 14 -9.21 1.78 11.21
C SER A 14 -9.43 3.16 10.61
N ILE A 15 -8.32 3.81 10.30
CA ILE A 15 -8.29 5.03 9.49
C ILE A 15 -7.70 4.62 8.14
N GLY A 16 -8.49 4.77 7.08
CA GLY A 16 -8.04 4.49 5.71
C GLY A 16 -7.38 5.72 5.10
N ILE A 17 -6.22 5.54 4.47
CA ILE A 17 -5.55 6.56 3.69
C ILE A 17 -5.46 6.04 2.26
N GLU A 18 -6.15 6.71 1.33
CA GLU A 18 -6.09 6.39 -0.10
C GLU A 18 -5.02 7.24 -0.77
N LEU A 19 -4.13 6.60 -1.54
CA LEU A 19 -3.08 7.26 -2.31
C LEU A 19 -3.50 7.35 -3.78
N ALA A 20 -3.48 8.55 -4.35
CA ALA A 20 -3.71 8.72 -5.77
C ALA A 20 -2.55 8.08 -6.56
N SER A 21 -2.82 6.92 -7.16
CA SER A 21 -1.90 6.12 -7.94
C SER A 21 -2.70 5.27 -8.92
N GLU A 22 -2.24 5.17 -10.17
CA GLU A 22 -2.77 4.23 -11.15
C GLU A 22 -2.46 2.77 -10.78
N GLY A 23 -1.59 2.56 -9.79
CA GLY A 23 -1.30 1.25 -9.22
C GLY A 23 -0.65 0.30 -10.22
N ALA A 24 -1.23 -0.88 -10.36
CA ALA A 24 -0.72 -1.94 -11.23
C ALA A 24 -0.85 -1.58 -12.72
N LEU A 25 0.19 -1.86 -13.49
CA LEU A 25 0.25 -1.54 -14.91
C LEU A 25 0.31 -2.80 -15.78
N LEU A 26 -0.59 -2.86 -16.76
CA LEU A 26 -0.68 -3.92 -17.75
C LEU A 26 0.30 -3.65 -18.90
N LYS A 27 1.24 -4.57 -19.13
CA LYS A 27 2.15 -4.49 -20.27
C LYS A 27 1.52 -5.09 -21.54
N ARG A 28 1.60 -4.36 -22.65
CA ARG A 28 1.27 -4.84 -24.00
C ARG A 28 2.33 -4.34 -24.99
N GLY A 29 3.12 -5.27 -25.51
CA GLY A 29 4.29 -4.92 -26.32
C GLY A 29 5.28 -4.06 -25.52
N ARG A 30 5.55 -2.85 -26.03
CA ARG A 30 6.43 -1.86 -25.39
C ARG A 30 5.69 -0.89 -24.46
N GLU A 31 4.36 -0.92 -24.45
CA GLU A 31 3.52 0.04 -23.76
C GLU A 31 2.98 -0.52 -22.44
N LEU A 32 2.65 0.39 -21.52
CA LEU A 32 2.04 0.11 -20.23
C LEU A 32 0.68 0.82 -20.13
N TYR A 33 -0.28 0.16 -19.49
CA TYR A 33 -1.65 0.67 -19.36
C TYR A 33 -2.15 0.55 -17.92
N CYS A 34 -2.91 1.53 -17.45
CA CYS A 34 -3.55 1.52 -16.14
C CYS A 34 -4.97 0.93 -16.18
N PHE A 35 -5.53 0.66 -15.00
CA PHE A 35 -6.92 0.23 -14.79
C PHE A 35 -7.32 -1.04 -15.57
N ASP A 36 -6.36 -1.93 -15.83
CA ASP A 36 -6.54 -3.19 -16.57
C ASP A 36 -7.21 -3.04 -17.94
N ARG A 37 -7.10 -1.86 -18.56
CA ARG A 37 -7.75 -1.55 -19.84
C ARG A 37 -6.72 -1.08 -20.84
N VAL A 38 -6.77 -1.61 -22.07
CA VAL A 38 -5.89 -1.20 -23.17
C VAL A 38 -6.63 -0.18 -24.04
N SER A 39 -6.23 1.07 -23.96
CA SER A 39 -6.74 2.17 -24.79
C SER A 39 -5.77 3.35 -24.72
N GLU A 40 -5.86 4.30 -25.65
CA GLU A 40 -5.02 5.50 -25.58
C GLU A 40 -5.25 6.31 -24.29
N ARG A 41 -6.49 6.32 -23.76
CA ARG A 41 -6.83 7.01 -22.51
C ARG A 41 -6.22 6.37 -21.27
N THR A 42 -5.89 5.09 -21.33
CA THR A 42 -5.32 4.32 -20.23
C THR A 42 -3.84 4.04 -20.43
N ARG A 43 -3.23 4.57 -21.50
CA ARG A 43 -1.80 4.46 -21.73
C ARG A 43 -1.05 5.24 -20.65
N TYR A 44 -0.25 4.53 -19.87
CA TYR A 44 0.50 5.10 -18.77
C TYR A 44 1.79 5.74 -19.28
N ARG A 45 1.97 7.03 -18.98
CA ARG A 45 3.13 7.82 -19.41
C ARG A 45 4.00 8.31 -18.24
N GLY A 46 3.64 7.93 -17.01
CA GLY A 46 4.35 8.33 -15.81
C GLY A 46 5.60 7.48 -15.55
N ARG A 47 6.24 7.74 -14.40
CA ARG A 47 7.37 6.92 -13.94
C ARG A 47 6.90 5.53 -13.51
N VAL A 48 7.68 4.51 -13.84
CA VAL A 48 7.33 3.11 -13.61
C VAL A 48 8.28 2.50 -12.58
N TYR A 49 7.71 1.76 -11.64
CA TYR A 49 8.41 0.87 -10.74
C TYR A 49 8.33 -0.55 -11.30
N ASP A 50 9.46 -1.10 -11.73
CA ASP A 50 9.58 -2.52 -12.11
C ASP A 50 9.95 -3.33 -10.86
N VAL A 51 9.05 -4.24 -10.46
CA VAL A 51 9.27 -5.15 -9.32
C VAL A 51 10.36 -6.18 -9.63
N GLY A 52 10.70 -6.38 -10.90
CA GLY A 52 11.65 -7.40 -11.39
C GLY A 52 11.06 -8.80 -11.47
N ARG A 53 9.89 -9.03 -10.89
CA ARG A 53 9.13 -10.29 -10.90
C ARG A 53 7.63 -10.03 -10.85
N THR A 54 6.84 -11.03 -11.18
CA THR A 54 5.38 -10.96 -10.99
C THR A 54 5.04 -10.95 -9.50
N TRP A 55 4.22 -10.00 -9.09
CA TRP A 55 3.65 -9.86 -7.77
C TRP A 55 2.14 -9.63 -7.92
N ARG A 56 1.33 -10.57 -7.43
CA ARG A 56 -0.15 -10.54 -7.52
C ARG A 56 -0.66 -10.27 -8.94
N GLY A 57 -0.05 -10.91 -9.93
CA GLY A 57 -0.43 -10.79 -11.34
C GLY A 57 0.28 -9.67 -12.11
N TYR A 58 1.03 -8.79 -11.44
CA TYR A 58 1.64 -7.62 -12.07
C TYR A 58 3.13 -7.50 -11.79
N ARG A 59 3.87 -6.94 -12.75
CA ARG A 59 5.31 -6.65 -12.60
C ARG A 59 5.61 -5.15 -12.51
N TYR A 60 4.81 -4.33 -13.19
CA TYR A 60 5.03 -2.90 -13.31
C TYR A 60 3.97 -2.15 -12.53
N PHE A 61 4.37 -1.08 -11.85
CA PHE A 61 3.49 -0.24 -11.05
C PHE A 61 3.79 1.24 -11.27
N ALA A 62 2.81 2.10 -11.07
CA ALA A 62 3.01 3.55 -11.05
C ALA A 62 3.88 3.96 -9.85
N VAL A 63 4.81 4.91 -10.04
CA VAL A 63 5.64 5.43 -8.96
C VAL A 63 4.90 6.51 -8.18
N TYR A 64 4.84 6.38 -6.86
CA TYR A 64 4.32 7.44 -5.98
C TYR A 64 5.13 8.73 -6.11
N PRO A 65 4.50 9.90 -6.34
CA PRO A 65 5.19 11.17 -6.37
C PRO A 65 5.82 11.53 -5.01
N ALA A 66 7.01 12.12 -5.02
CA ALA A 66 7.72 12.48 -3.78
C ALA A 66 6.92 13.46 -2.90
N ALA A 67 6.17 14.39 -3.50
CA ALA A 67 5.31 15.31 -2.77
C ALA A 67 4.18 14.58 -2.01
N GLN A 68 3.55 13.58 -2.64
CA GLN A 68 2.53 12.75 -2.00
C GLN A 68 3.13 11.95 -0.85
N LEU A 69 4.30 11.33 -1.03
CA LEU A 69 4.98 10.59 0.03
C LEU A 69 5.29 11.46 1.26
N ARG A 70 5.79 12.69 1.05
CA ARG A 70 6.02 13.63 2.15
C ARG A 70 4.74 14.01 2.89
N ALA A 71 3.64 14.22 2.17
CA ALA A 71 2.35 14.52 2.77
C ALA A 71 1.82 13.34 3.59
N VAL A 72 1.97 12.12 3.08
CA VAL A 72 1.57 10.88 3.76
C VAL A 72 2.38 10.68 5.04
N ILE A 73 3.69 10.90 5.02
CA ILE A 73 4.54 10.77 6.21
C ILE A 73 4.06 11.72 7.31
N LYS A 74 3.82 12.99 6.98
CA LYS A 74 3.29 13.98 7.94
C LYS A 74 1.90 13.61 8.47
N LEU A 75 1.02 13.14 7.59
CA LEU A 75 -0.32 12.70 7.99
C LEU A 75 -0.25 11.48 8.92
N VAL A 76 0.60 10.50 8.60
CA VAL A 76 0.75 9.31 9.46
C VAL A 76 1.30 9.71 10.83
N ASP A 77 2.29 10.60 10.88
CA ASP A 77 2.84 11.11 12.15
C ASP A 77 1.76 11.76 13.04
N ASP A 78 0.96 12.67 12.47
CA ASP A 78 -0.17 13.30 13.17
C ASP A 78 -1.17 12.25 13.69
N LEU A 79 -1.53 11.26 12.88
CA LEU A 79 -2.48 10.22 13.26
C LEU A 79 -1.94 9.28 14.35
N LEU A 80 -0.64 8.95 14.29
CA LEU A 80 0.03 8.17 15.33
C LEU A 80 -0.07 8.86 16.68
N LEU A 81 0.24 10.17 16.72
CA LEU A 81 0.17 10.99 17.93
C LEU A 81 -1.26 11.18 18.42
N ARG A 82 -2.17 11.61 17.53
CA ARG A 82 -3.54 12.00 17.87
C ARG A 82 -4.38 10.86 18.41
N PHE A 83 -4.15 9.65 17.90
CA PHE A 83 -4.95 8.47 18.25
C PHE A 83 -4.17 7.42 19.05
N ALA A 84 -2.94 7.73 19.47
CA ALA A 84 -2.04 6.81 20.16
C ALA A 84 -1.93 5.45 19.45
N ILE A 85 -1.85 5.48 18.12
CA ILE A 85 -1.71 4.27 17.30
C ILE A 85 -0.28 3.74 17.50
N PRO A 86 -0.08 2.43 17.75
CA PRO A 86 1.26 1.89 17.92
C PRO A 86 2.16 2.16 16.70
N PRO A 87 3.38 2.69 16.88
CA PRO A 87 4.28 3.07 15.78
C PRO A 87 5.01 1.86 15.22
N VAL A 88 4.26 0.89 14.71
CA VAL A 88 4.79 -0.39 14.23
C VAL A 88 4.21 -0.76 12.87
N VAL A 89 4.97 -1.52 12.09
CA VAL A 89 4.59 -2.08 10.79
C VAL A 89 4.90 -3.57 10.74
N PRO A 90 4.22 -4.35 9.89
CA PRO A 90 4.58 -5.76 9.66
C PRO A 90 6.03 -5.90 9.17
N ARG A 91 6.77 -6.88 9.69
CA ARG A 91 8.14 -7.21 9.25
C ARG A 91 8.24 -7.42 7.74
N ASN A 92 7.18 -7.94 7.12
CA ASN A 92 7.12 -8.25 5.70
C ASN A 92 6.38 -7.19 4.86
N ALA A 93 6.25 -5.95 5.37
CA ALA A 93 5.45 -4.88 4.75
C ALA A 93 5.71 -4.66 3.25
N ARG A 94 6.98 -4.74 2.82
CA ARG A 94 7.38 -4.57 1.41
C ARG A 94 6.86 -5.68 0.49
N THR A 95 6.76 -6.90 1.00
CA THR A 95 6.40 -8.06 0.17
C THR A 95 4.92 -8.16 -0.07
N GLY A 96 4.09 -7.48 0.74
CA GLY A 96 2.65 -7.65 0.78
C GLY A 96 2.21 -9.12 0.81
N ARG A 97 3.08 -10.05 1.25
CA ARG A 97 2.62 -11.39 1.60
C ARG A 97 1.59 -11.16 2.69
N ALA A 98 0.38 -11.69 2.49
CA ALA A 98 -0.56 -11.79 3.59
C ALA A 98 0.25 -12.38 4.75
N ALA A 99 0.43 -11.61 5.83
CA ALA A 99 0.98 -12.20 7.05
C ALA A 99 0.14 -13.46 7.28
N ARG A 100 0.71 -14.60 7.66
CA ARG A 100 -0.14 -15.73 8.06
C ARG A 100 -0.99 -15.20 9.22
N PHE A 101 -2.25 -14.90 8.93
CA PHE A 101 -2.97 -13.78 9.55
C PHE A 101 -3.77 -14.33 10.72
N ASP A 102 -3.29 -14.14 11.94
CA ASP A 102 -4.21 -14.01 13.06
C ASP A 102 -4.76 -12.57 13.06
N VAL A 103 -5.76 -12.33 12.21
CA VAL A 103 -6.49 -11.06 12.07
C VAL A 103 -7.00 -10.55 13.42
N LYS A 104 -7.26 -11.44 14.39
CA LYS A 104 -7.80 -11.04 15.70
C LYS A 104 -6.81 -10.23 16.53
N HIS A 105 -5.50 -10.40 16.32
CA HIS A 105 -4.48 -9.78 17.18
C HIS A 105 -3.85 -8.51 16.60
N ARG A 106 -3.74 -8.34 15.27
CA ARG A 106 -2.82 -7.34 14.68
C ARG A 106 -3.45 -6.08 14.09
N LEU A 107 -4.77 -6.01 13.89
CA LEU A 107 -5.43 -4.74 13.49
C LEU A 107 -5.44 -3.67 14.59
N ARG A 108 -4.97 -4.03 15.79
CA ARG A 108 -4.77 -3.11 16.92
C ARG A 108 -3.34 -2.60 17.05
N GLN A 109 -2.45 -2.96 16.13
CA GLN A 109 -1.00 -2.81 16.30
C GLN A 109 -0.38 -2.05 15.12
N GLY A 110 -0.86 -0.85 14.82
CA GLY A 110 -0.12 0.08 13.95
C GLY A 110 -0.55 0.12 12.49
N ILE A 111 0.43 0.23 11.59
CA ILE A 111 0.24 0.65 10.21
C ILE A 111 0.33 -0.56 9.27
N ILE A 112 -0.67 -0.74 8.41
CA ILE A 112 -0.74 -1.88 7.47
C ILE A 112 -1.22 -1.43 6.07
N ALA A 113 -0.74 -2.11 5.03
CA ALA A 113 -1.36 -2.08 3.71
C ALA A 113 -2.63 -2.93 3.63
N HIS A 114 -3.51 -2.57 2.70
CA HIS A 114 -4.68 -3.37 2.32
C HIS A 114 -4.28 -4.75 1.78
N ALA A 115 -3.20 -4.84 1.03
CA ALA A 115 -2.60 -6.07 0.52
C ALA A 115 -2.17 -7.02 1.65
N HIS A 116 -1.91 -6.54 2.87
CA HIS A 116 -1.74 -7.44 4.01
C HIS A 116 -3.06 -8.13 4.33
N VAL A 117 -4.13 -7.37 4.48
CA VAL A 117 -5.43 -7.88 4.95
C VAL A 117 -6.16 -8.72 3.90
N ARG A 118 -5.98 -8.41 2.61
CA ARG A 118 -6.69 -9.05 1.50
C ARG A 118 -5.73 -9.52 0.41
N ALA A 119 -5.85 -10.79 0.00
CA ALA A 119 -4.98 -11.41 -1.01
C ALA A 119 -5.24 -10.91 -2.43
N ASP A 120 -6.47 -10.46 -2.72
CA ASP A 120 -6.89 -9.94 -4.03
C ASP A 120 -6.49 -8.48 -4.28
N LYS A 121 -6.04 -7.78 -3.24
CA LYS A 121 -5.67 -6.35 -3.31
C LYS A 121 -4.23 -6.14 -3.75
N THR A 122 -3.92 -4.98 -4.31
CA THR A 122 -2.55 -4.66 -4.75
C THR A 122 -1.98 -3.43 -4.06
N ASP A 123 -2.78 -2.74 -3.26
CA ASP A 123 -2.47 -1.49 -2.57
C ASP A 123 -2.02 -1.69 -1.10
N VAL A 124 -1.06 -0.93 -0.58
CA VAL A 124 -0.04 -0.19 -1.34
C VAL A 124 0.94 -1.18 -1.97
N HIS A 125 1.21 -1.03 -3.27
CA HIS A 125 2.03 -1.97 -4.03
C HIS A 125 3.51 -1.94 -3.60
N PRO A 126 4.35 -2.92 -4.02
CA PRO A 126 5.76 -3.04 -3.58
C PRO A 126 6.68 -1.85 -3.90
N GLY A 127 6.20 -0.89 -4.70
CA GLY A 127 6.90 0.36 -4.97
C GLY A 127 6.68 1.42 -3.89
N PHE A 128 5.83 1.18 -2.90
CA PHE A 128 5.69 2.06 -1.75
C PHE A 128 6.96 1.99 -0.88
N PRO A 129 7.59 3.13 -0.54
CA PRO A 129 8.87 3.15 0.14
C PRO A 129 8.70 2.96 1.65
N TRP A 130 8.38 1.74 2.08
CA TRP A 130 8.23 1.40 3.50
C TRP A 130 9.44 1.78 4.34
N ASP A 131 10.65 1.63 3.80
CA ASP A 131 11.88 1.94 4.54
C ASP A 131 12.02 3.42 4.85
N LEU A 132 11.56 4.30 3.94
CA LEU A 132 11.50 5.75 4.17
C LEU A 132 10.49 6.08 5.29
N LEU A 133 9.29 5.50 5.23
CA LEU A 133 8.29 5.71 6.28
C LEU A 133 8.79 5.24 7.66
N VAL A 134 9.44 4.07 7.69
CA VAL A 134 10.03 3.50 8.90
C VAL A 134 11.14 4.38 9.47
N SER A 135 12.04 4.89 8.63
CA SER A 135 13.16 5.72 9.09
C SER A 135 12.69 7.09 9.58
N GLU A 136 11.81 7.76 8.83
CA GLU A 136 11.32 9.10 9.16
C GLU A 136 10.50 9.12 10.45
N LEU A 137 9.68 8.08 10.67
CA LEU A 137 8.79 7.99 11.83
C LEU A 137 9.31 7.05 12.95
N LYS A 138 10.55 6.55 12.83
CA LYS A 138 11.19 5.64 13.79
C LYS A 138 10.32 4.42 14.15
N LEU A 139 9.65 3.84 13.15
CA LEU A 139 8.71 2.73 13.35
C LEU A 139 9.43 1.41 13.64
N GLN A 140 8.79 0.54 14.42
CA GLN A 140 9.31 -0.82 14.67
C GLN A 140 8.72 -1.84 13.68
N ARG A 141 9.51 -2.84 13.28
CA ARG A 141 9.06 -3.95 12.44
C ARG A 141 8.74 -5.17 13.31
N ILE A 142 7.48 -5.64 13.27
CA ILE A 142 6.95 -6.73 14.15
C ILE A 142 6.42 -7.95 13.41
#